data_AF-A0A2P6PFY8-F1
#
_entry.id   AF-A0A2P6PFY8-F1
#
_cell.length_a   1.000
_cell.length_b   1.000
_cell.length_c   1.000
_cell.angle_alpha   90.00
_cell.angle_beta   90.00
_cell.angle_gamma   90.00
#
_symmetry.space_group_name_H-M   'P 1'
#
loop_
_entity.id
_entity.type
_entity.pdbx_description
1 polymer ?
#
loop_
_entity_poly.entity_id
_entity_poly.type
_entity_poly.pdbx_seq_one_letter_code
_entity_poly.pdbx_strand_id
1 'polypeptide(L)' 'MLWLMREIMDDPHISADGFTYEYRAIKAWLDKHNVSPVTRLRLQHSELTPNHTLRSAIQEWGHA' A
#
# COMPACT_ATOMS: atom_id res chain seq x y z
N MET A 1 -8.83 -4.77 -8.46
CA MET A 1 -8.89 -3.71 -7.43
C MET A 1 -8.79 -4.26 -6.00
N LEU A 2 -9.45 -5.38 -5.65
CA LEU A 2 -9.47 -5.89 -4.25
C LEU A 2 -8.15 -6.52 -3.75
N TRP A 3 -7.22 -6.85 -4.64
CA TRP A 3 -5.93 -7.48 -4.31
C TRP A 3 -4.92 -6.53 -3.63
N LEU A 4 -5.17 -5.22 -3.62
CA LEU A 4 -4.28 -4.24 -2.98
C LEU A 4 -4.36 -4.23 -1.45
N MET A 5 -5.46 -4.74 -0.87
CA MET A 5 -5.77 -4.58 0.57
C MET A 5 -6.34 -5.84 1.23
N ARG A 6 -6.66 -6.92 0.49
CA ARG A 6 -7.35 -8.10 1.04
C ARG A 6 -6.45 -9.24 1.49
N GLU A 7 -5.17 -9.20 1.13
CA GLU A 7 -4.19 -10.18 1.60
C GLU A 7 -3.35 -9.58 2.72
N ILE A 8 -2.82 -10.44 3.59
CA ILE A 8 -1.82 -10.03 4.58
C ILE A 8 -0.67 -9.36 3.82
N MET A 9 -0.36 -8.11 4.17
CA MET A 9 0.69 -7.35 3.50
C MET A 9 2.05 -7.83 4.00
N ASP A 10 2.94 -8.18 3.05
CA ASP A 10 4.34 -8.51 3.34
C ASP A 10 5.20 -7.23 3.36
N ASP A 11 4.87 -6.28 2.47
CA ASP A 11 5.61 -5.05 2.26
C ASP A 11 4.71 -3.80 2.25
N PRO A 12 4.07 -3.47 3.38
CA PRO A 12 3.13 -2.35 3.44
C PRO A 12 3.84 -1.00 3.20
N HIS A 13 3.29 -0.20 2.30
CA HIS A 13 3.76 1.16 1.96
C HIS A 13 2.62 2.18 1.94
N ILE A 14 2.90 3.38 2.43
CA ILE A 14 2.01 4.53 2.48
C ILE A 14 2.16 5.35 1.19
N SER A 15 1.04 5.74 0.59
CA SER A 15 1.02 6.64 -0.58
C SER A 15 0.73 8.10 -0.18
N ALA A 16 0.82 9.04 -1.12
CA ALA A 16 0.60 10.48 -0.90
C ALA A 16 -0.78 10.83 -0.29
N ASP A 17 -1.76 9.93 -0.43
CA ASP A 17 -3.11 10.07 0.14
C ASP A 17 -3.23 9.54 1.59
N GLY A 18 -2.14 9.02 2.16
CA GLY A 18 -2.09 8.47 3.52
C GLY A 18 -2.57 7.01 3.65
N PHE A 19 -3.00 6.37 2.55
CA PHE A 19 -3.41 4.96 2.58
C PHE A 19 -2.21 4.02 2.46
N THR A 20 -2.31 2.88 3.14
CA THR A 20 -1.29 1.82 3.08
C THR A 20 -1.71 0.70 2.13
N TYR A 21 -0.77 0.25 1.30
CA TYR A 21 -0.95 -0.77 0.28
C TYR A 21 0.23 -1.75 0.27
N GLU A 22 0.02 -2.95 -0.25
CA GLU A 22 1.11 -3.87 -0.58
C GLU A 22 1.99 -3.28 -1.69
N TYR A 23 3.31 -3.17 -1.45
CA TYR A 23 4.27 -2.46 -2.32
C TYR A 23 4.16 -2.87 -3.79
N ARG A 24 4.20 -4.18 -4.05
CA ARG A 24 4.17 -4.70 -5.42
C ARG A 24 2.90 -4.32 -6.15
N ALA A 25 1.78 -4.36 -5.45
CA ALA A 25 0.47 -4.08 -6.00
C ALA A 25 0.31 -2.58 -6.31
N ILE A 26 0.67 -1.70 -5.36
CA ILE A 26 0.55 -0.24 -5.59
C ILE A 26 1.54 0.24 -6.64
N LYS A 27 2.75 -0.33 -6.71
CA LYS A 27 3.72 -0.02 -7.76
C LYS A 27 3.18 -0.36 -9.15
N ALA A 28 2.67 -1.59 -9.33
CA ALA A 28 2.07 -2.02 -10.60
C ALA A 28 0.83 -1.18 -10.99
N TRP A 29 0.09 -0.67 -10.00
CA TRP A 29 -1.00 0.26 -10.25
C TRP A 29 -0.49 1.63 -10.72
N LEU A 30 0.53 2.18 -10.05
CA LEU A 30 1.09 3.48 -10.36
C LEU A 30 1.83 3.54 -11.71
N ASP A 31 2.30 2.40 -12.21
CA ASP A 31 2.84 2.28 -13.57
C ASP A 31 1.80 2.59 -14.65
N LYS A 32 0.50 2.44 -14.35
CA LYS A 32 -0.61 2.63 -15.31
C LYS A 32 -1.52 3.80 -14.96
N HIS A 33 -1.51 4.23 -13.71
CA HIS A 33 -2.47 5.19 -13.16
C HIS A 33 -1.77 6.15 -12.22
N ASN A 34 -2.20 7.41 -12.16
CA ASN A 34 -1.69 8.40 -11.20
C ASN A 34 -2.74 8.77 -10.14
N VAL A 35 -3.67 7.87 -9.89
CA VAL A 35 -4.78 8.06 -8.94
C VAL A 35 -4.71 7.03 -7.83
N SER A 36 -5.21 7.39 -6.65
CA SER A 36 -5.40 6.48 -5.53
C SER A 36 -6.35 5.33 -5.93
N PRO A 37 -6.00 4.07 -5.63
CA PRO A 37 -6.94 2.95 -5.79
C PRO A 37 -8.21 3.08 -4.95
N VAL A 38 -8.14 3.79 -3.81
CA VAL A 38 -9.25 3.91 -2.84
C VAL A 38 -10.06 5.17 -3.11
N THR A 39 -9.41 6.33 -3.06
CA THR A 39 -10.12 7.62 -3.17
C THR A 39 -10.44 7.96 -4.62
N ARG A 40 -9.76 7.32 -5.58
CA ARG A 40 -9.81 7.63 -7.03
C ARG A 40 -9.41 9.07 -7.36
N LEU A 41 -8.80 9.78 -6.42
CA LEU A 41 -8.24 11.11 -6.61
C LEU A 41 -6.81 10.99 -7.10
N ARG A 42 -6.36 11.99 -7.87
CA ARG A 42 -4.96 12.07 -8.30
C ARG A 42 -4.04 12.20 -7.08
N LEU A 43 -3.01 11.36 -7.04
CA LEU A 43 -1.98 11.47 -6.01
C LEU A 43 -1.13 12.70 -6.27
N GLN A 44 -0.73 13.40 -5.21
CA GLN A 44 0.17 14.56 -5.31
C GLN A 44 1.54 14.15 -5.84
N HIS A 45 2.01 12.96 -5.45
CA HIS A 45 3.23 12.32 -5.92
C HIS A 45 3.07 10.80 -5.96
N SER A 46 3.94 10.13 -6.70
CA SER A 46 3.97 8.65 -6.81
C SER A 46 4.96 8.00 -5.83
N GLU A 47 5.60 8.79 -4.94
CA GLU A 47 6.48 8.26 -3.92
C GLU A 47 5.71 7.42 -2.89
N LEU A 48 6.33 6.32 -2.48
CA LEU A 48 5.77 5.36 -1.54
C LEU A 48 6.70 5.28 -0.32
N THR A 49 6.14 5.44 0.86
CA THR A 49 6.89 5.41 2.12
C THR A 49 6.68 4.06 2.82
N PRO A 50 7.75 3.30 3.16
CA PRO A 50 7.59 2.04 3.88
C PRO A 50 6.86 2.21 5.22
N ASN A 51 5.90 1.35 5.53
CA ASN A 51 5.21 1.32 6.82
C ASN A 51 5.79 0.22 7.73
N HIS A 52 6.94 0.51 8.34
CA HIS A 52 7.62 -0.45 9.21
C HIS A 52 6.79 -0.85 10.44
N THR A 53 6.03 0.09 11.02
CA THR A 53 5.17 -0.19 12.17
C THR A 53 4.10 -1.22 11.84
N LEU A 54 3.38 -1.04 10.71
CA LEU A 54 2.36 -2.00 10.28
C LEU A 54 2.98 -3.34 9.90
N ARG A 55 4.14 -3.34 9.21
CA ARG A 55 4.86 -4.57 8.87
C ARG A 55 5.19 -5.38 10.13
N SER A 56 5.76 -4.76 11.15
CA SER A 56 6.09 -5.45 12.40
C SER A 56 4.85 -6.02 13.09
N ALA A 57 3.76 -5.26 13.15
CA ALA A 57 2.51 -5.72 13.75
C ALA A 57 1.88 -6.92 12.99
N ILE A 58 1.95 -6.91 11.66
CA ILE A 58 1.49 -8.03 10.83
C ILE A 58 2.34 -9.28 11.08
N GLN A 59 3.67 -9.12 11.11
CA GLN A 59 4.59 -10.22 11.36
C GLN A 59 4.36 -10.82 12.76
N GLU A 60 4.25 -9.98 13.78
CA GLU A 60 3.95 -10.39 15.15
C GLU A 60 2.64 -11.19 15.23
N TRP A 61 1.57 -10.71 14.57
CA TRP A 61 0.30 -11.44 14.52
C TRP A 61 0.40 -12.81 13.84
N GLY A 62 1.21 -12.92 12.77
CA GLY A 62 1.44 -14.20 12.09
C GLY A 62 2.29 -15.20 12.90
N HIS A 63 2.93 -14.74 13.98
CA HIS A 63 3.72 -15.57 14.89
C HIS A 63 2.97 -15.95 16.18
N ALA A 64 1.76 -15.44 16.40
CA ALA A 64 0.89 -15.75 17.54
C ALA A 64 -0.03 -16.96 17.26
#